data_AF-A0A9E7R5H8-F1
#
_entry.id   AF-A0A9E7R5H8-F1
#
_cell.length_a   1.000
_cell.length_b   1.000
_cell.length_c   1.000
_cell.angle_alpha   90.00
_cell.angle_beta   90.00
_cell.angle_gamma   90.00
#
_symmetry.space_group_name_H-M   'P 1'
#
loop_
_entity.id
_entity.type
_entity.pdbx_description
1 polymer ?
#
loop_
_entity_poly.entity_id
_entity_poly.type
_entity_poly.pdbx_seq_one_letter_code
_entity_poly.pdbx_strand_id
1 'polypeptide(L)' 'MSFESYDCANCGESFSAYPDANATDGPYCSPRCEREGEGL' A
#
# COMPACT_ATOMS: atom_id res chain seq x y z
N MET A 1 -19.59 2.50 4.31
CA MET A 1 -18.15 2.20 4.50
C MET A 1 -17.46 2.53 3.20
N SER A 2 -16.77 3.65 3.14
CA SER A 2 -16.02 4.07 1.96
C SER A 2 -14.61 3.54 2.14
N PHE A 3 -14.18 2.59 1.31
CA PHE A 3 -12.78 2.20 1.27
C PHE A 3 -12.00 3.38 0.70
N GLU A 4 -11.04 3.92 1.44
CA GLU A 4 -10.12 4.89 0.87
C GLU A 4 -9.17 4.15 -0.08
N SER A 5 -9.18 4.59 -1.33
CA SER A 5 -8.27 4.14 -2.38
C SER A 5 -7.03 5.02 -2.38
N TYR A 6 -5.86 4.40 -2.27
CA TYR A 6 -4.55 5.04 -2.26
C TYR A 6 -3.75 4.57 -3.48
N ASP A 7 -2.84 5.40 -3.96
CA ASP A 7 -1.92 5.01 -5.04
C ASP A 7 -0.60 4.49 -4.45
N CYS A 8 -0.16 3.33 -4.94
CA CYS A 8 1.08 2.71 -4.49
C CYS A 8 2.31 3.54 -4.90
N ALA A 9 3.15 3.91 -3.93
CA ALA A 9 4.35 4.70 -4.18
C ALA A 9 5.43 3.97 -5.02
N ASN A 10 5.37 2.64 -5.14
CA ASN A 10 6.32 1.85 -5.92
C ASN A 10 5.84 1.60 -7.37
N CYS A 11 4.62 1.10 -7.53
CA CYS A 11 4.12 0.67 -8.85
C CYS A 11 3.06 1.62 -9.45
N GLY A 12 2.55 2.59 -8.69
CA GLY A 12 1.50 3.51 -9.13
C GLY A 12 0.11 2.89 -9.25
N GLU A 13 -0.08 1.65 -8.79
CA GLU A 13 -1.38 0.97 -8.81
C GLU A 13 -2.27 1.49 -7.69
N SER A 14 -3.53 1.79 -8.00
CA SER A 14 -4.53 2.20 -7.02
C SER A 14 -5.01 0.97 -6.23
N PHE A 15 -4.89 1.02 -4.91
CA PHE A 15 -5.27 -0.06 -4.00
C PHE A 15 -6.15 0.46 -2.86
N SER A 16 -7.01 -0.40 -2.35
CA SER A 16 -7.82 -0.09 -1.17
C SER A 16 -7.06 -0.47 0.08
N ALA A 17 -6.69 0.53 0.87
CA ALA A 17 -6.15 0.30 2.20
C ALA A 17 -7.27 -0.08 3.14
N TYR A 18 -7.18 -1.26 3.76
CA TYR A 18 -8.04 -1.55 4.90
C TYR A 18 -7.35 -1.01 6.15
N PRO A 19 -7.97 -0.11 6.93
CA PRO A 19 -7.36 0.44 8.14
C PRO A 19 -7.02 -0.63 9.19
N ASP A 20 -7.66 -1.80 9.12
CA ASP A 20 -7.40 -2.97 9.99
C ASP A 20 -6.39 -3.97 9.39
N ALA A 21 -5.93 -3.77 8.15
CA ALA A 21 -4.89 -4.61 7.58
C ALA A 21 -3.53 -4.09 8.03
N ASN A 22 -2.83 -4.86 8.87
CA ASN A 22 -1.42 -4.61 9.26
C ASN A 22 -0.44 -4.45 8.07
N ALA A 23 -0.90 -4.66 6.84
CA ALA A 23 -0.14 -4.43 5.61
C ALA A 23 -0.22 -2.99 5.11
N THR A 24 -0.95 -2.09 5.78
CA THR A 24 -1.23 -0.74 5.29
C THR A 24 -0.79 0.41 6.19
N ASP A 25 0.20 0.18 7.06
CA ASP A 25 0.88 1.29 7.74
C ASP A 25 1.74 2.14 6.76
N GLY A 26 1.78 1.77 5.47
CA GLY A 26 2.60 2.43 4.45
C GLY A 26 1.90 2.67 3.10
N PRO A 27 2.48 3.51 2.23
CA PRO A 27 1.92 3.90 0.93
C PRO A 27 2.08 2.81 -0.15
N TYR A 28 2.10 1.53 0.22
CA TYR A 28 2.41 0.42 -0.69
C TYR A 28 1.26 -0.58 -0.75
N CYS A 29 0.94 -1.05 -1.96
CA CYS A 29 -0.14 -2.01 -2.19
C CYS A 29 0.19 -3.44 -1.73
N SER A 30 1.46 -3.74 -1.43
CA SER A 30 1.92 -5.07 -1.04
C SER A 30 3.26 -5.01 -0.30
N PRO A 31 3.58 -6.01 0.54
CA PRO A 31 4.91 -6.13 1.17
C PRO A 31 6.05 -6.18 0.15
N ARG A 32 5.78 -6.69 -1.07
CA ARG A 32 6.77 -6.67 -2.16
C ARG A 32 7.11 -5.24 -2.58
N CYS A 33 6.09 -4.41 -2.78
CA CYS A 33 6.26 -3.01 -3.16
C CYS A 33 6.90 -2.18 -2.05
N GLU A 34 6.59 -2.51 -0.80
CA GLU A 34 7.26 -1.93 0.36
C GLU A 34 8.76 -2.25 0.36
N ARG A 35 9.15 -3.52 0.26
CA ARG A 35 10.57 -3.90 0.19
C ARG A 35 11.31 -3.29 -1.01
N GLU A 36 10.68 -3.29 -2.18
CA GLU A 36 11.25 -2.69 -3.39
C GLU A 36 11.38 -1.16 -3.27
N GLY A 37 10.40 -0.50 -2.66
CA GLY A 37 10.37 0.95 -2.45
C GLY A 37 11.30 1.44 -1.33
N GLU A 38 11.45 0.66 -0.25
CA GLU A 38 12.37 0.94 0.86
C GLU A 38 13.81 0.51 0.55
N GLY A 39 14.03 -0.29 -0.50
CA GLY A 39 15.35 -0.82 -0.87
C GLY A 39 15.92 -1.84 0.14
N LEU A 40 15.05 -2.59 0.82
CA LEU A 40 15.35 -3.54 1.91
C LEU A 40 15.56 -5.00 1.51
#